data_AF-A0A0U4FF69-F1
#
_entry.id   AF-A0A0U4FF69-F1
#
_cell.length_a   1.000
_cell.length_b   1.000
_cell.length_c   1.000
_cell.angle_alpha   90.00
_cell.angle_beta   90.00
_cell.angle_gamma   90.00
#
_symmetry.space_group_name_H-M   'P 1'
#
loop_
_entity.id
_entity.type
_entity.pdbx_description
1 polymer ?
#
loop_
_entity_poly.entity_id
_entity_poly.type
_entity_poly.pdbx_seq_one_letter_code
_entity_poly.pdbx_strand_id
1 'polypeptide(L)' 'MRLVIFVILGLIGGYFLGSIIFRLMAGFGVNISGLPLIFMFFPYLTAIILAILLPVIDKKNRQN' A
#
# COMPACT_ATOMS: atom_id res chain seq x y z
N MET A 1 9.81 19.36 -4.25
CA MET A 1 10.51 18.22 -3.61
C MET A 1 9.64 17.46 -2.62
N ARG A 2 8.86 18.11 -1.74
CA ARG A 2 8.03 17.43 -0.72
C ARG A 2 7.01 16.43 -1.27
N LEU A 3 6.34 16.75 -2.38
CA LEU A 3 5.36 15.85 -3.03
C LEU A 3 6.00 14.53 -3.46
N VAL A 4 7.19 14.59 -4.05
CA VAL A 4 7.97 13.41 -4.45
C VAL A 4 8.34 12.56 -3.24
N ILE A 5 8.72 13.19 -2.12
CA ILE A 5 9.02 12.48 -0.87
C ILE A 5 7.78 11.73 -0.34
N PHE A 6 6.60 12.36 -0.38
CA PHE A 6 5.36 11.70 0.03
C PHE A 6 4.96 10.54 -0.89
N VAL A 7 5.17 10.67 -2.19
CA VAL A 7 4.94 9.58 -3.16
C VAL A 7 5.88 8.41 -2.87
N ILE A 8 7.17 8.66 -2.64
CA ILE A 8 8.15 7.62 -2.29
C ILE A 8 7.80 6.96 -0.95
N LEU A 9 7.44 7.75 0.07
CA LEU A 9 7.00 7.25 1.37
C LEU A 9 5.73 6.39 1.24
N GLY A 10 4.80 6.78 0.38
CA GLY A 10 3.58 6.00 0.12
C GLY A 10 3.84 4.72 -0.65
N LEU A 11 4.75 4.73 -1.63
CA LEU A 11 5.16 3.52 -2.34
C LEU A 11 5.84 2.53 -1.39
N ILE A 12 6.84 2.99 -0.63
CA ILE A 12 7.60 2.12 0.30
C ILE A 12 6.70 1.65 1.44
N GLY A 13 6.00 2.59 2.11
CA GLY A 13 5.14 2.29 3.25
C GLY A 13 3.93 1.45 2.88
N GLY A 14 3.27 1.75 1.76
CA GLY A 14 2.12 1.00 1.27
C GLY A 14 2.47 -0.40 0.76
N TYR A 15 3.67 -0.57 0.18
CA TYR A 15 4.17 -1.90 -0.16
C TYR A 15 4.48 -2.73 1.09
N PHE A 16 5.11 -2.12 2.09
CA PHE A 16 5.44 -2.80 3.35
C PHE A 16 4.19 -3.23 4.11
N LEU A 17 3.21 -2.32 4.26
CA LEU A 17 1.91 -2.60 4.89
C LEU A 17 1.15 -3.70 4.14
N GLY A 18 1.04 -3.59 2.82
CA GLY A 18 0.36 -4.59 2.01
C GLY A 18 1.03 -5.97 2.06
N SER A 19 2.35 -6.02 2.10
CA SER A 19 3.12 -7.26 2.26
C SER A 19 2.87 -7.91 3.64
N ILE A 20 2.79 -7.11 4.71
CA ILE A 20 2.49 -7.63 6.05
C ILE A 20 1.06 -8.20 6.09
N ILE A 21 0.09 -7.47 5.55
CA ILE A 21 -1.31 -7.92 5.48
C ILE A 21 -1.40 -9.21 4.65
N PHE A 22 -0.74 -9.27 3.49
CA PHE A 22 -0.70 -10.46 2.66
C PHE A 22 -0.11 -11.67 3.39
N ARG A 23 0.99 -11.48 4.14
CA ARG A 23 1.62 -12.53 4.95
C ARG A 23 0.75 -12.99 6.12
N LEU A 24 0.06 -12.07 6.79
CA LEU A 24 -0.92 -12.41 7.82
C LEU A 24 -2.03 -13.26 7.21
N MET A 25 -2.59 -12.83 6.08
CA MET A 25 -3.67 -13.55 5.38
C MET A 25 -3.25 -14.95 4.93
N ALA A 26 -2.02 -15.08 4.40
CA ALA A 26 -1.42 -16.37 4.06
C ALA A 26 -1.20 -17.27 5.30
N GLY A 27 -0.83 -16.68 6.44
CA GLY A 27 -0.67 -17.40 7.71
C GLY A 27 -1.99 -17.89 8.34
N PHE A 28 -3.13 -17.27 8.02
CA PHE A 28 -4.46 -17.69 8.47
C PHE A 28 -5.07 -18.85 7.65
N GLY A 29 -4.27 -19.56 6.85
CA GLY A 29 -4.70 -20.78 6.15
C GLY A 29 -5.35 -20.54 4.79
N VAL A 30 -5.22 -19.35 4.20
CA VAL A 30 -5.62 -19.13 2.81
C VAL A 30 -4.59 -19.79 1.90
N ASN A 31 -4.98 -20.87 1.23
CA ASN A 31 -4.10 -21.62 0.33
C ASN A 31 -3.57 -20.71 -0.79
N ILE A 32 -2.28 -20.35 -0.69
CA ILE A 32 -1.55 -19.49 -1.63
C ILE A 32 -1.60 -20.03 -3.07
N SER A 33 -1.71 -21.35 -3.20
CA SER A 33 -1.81 -22.07 -4.48
C SER A 33 -3.14 -21.86 -5.23
N GLY A 34 -4.21 -21.38 -4.59
CA GLY A 34 -5.51 -21.09 -5.21
C GLY A 34 -5.96 -19.63 -5.09
N LEU A 35 -5.09 -18.77 -4.54
CA LEU A 35 -5.39 -17.36 -4.35
C LEU A 35 -5.51 -16.67 -5.72
N PRO A 36 -6.60 -15.93 -6.00
CA PRO A 36 -6.74 -15.20 -7.25
C PRO A 36 -5.53 -14.28 -7.44
N LEU A 37 -5.03 -14.17 -8.68
CA LEU A 37 -3.86 -13.33 -9.04
C LEU A 37 -3.90 -11.93 -8.42
N ILE A 38 -5.11 -11.37 -8.22
CA ILE A 38 -5.37 -10.11 -7.51
C ILE A 38 -4.68 -10.02 -6.14
N PHE A 39 -4.59 -11.12 -5.39
CA PHE A 39 -3.95 -11.13 -4.08
C PHE A 39 -2.42 -11.05 -4.16
N MET A 40 -1.79 -11.57 -5.22
CA MET A 40 -0.36 -11.33 -5.47
C MET A 40 -0.08 -9.85 -5.76
N PHE A 41 -1.05 -9.14 -6.37
CA PHE A 41 -0.93 -7.71 -6.63
C PHE A 41 -1.34 -6.82 -5.45
N PHE A 42 -1.84 -7.40 -4.37
CA PHE A 42 -2.33 -6.67 -3.20
C PHE A 42 -1.29 -5.68 -2.61
N PRO A 43 0.00 -6.07 -2.41
CA PRO A 43 1.02 -5.15 -1.91
C PRO A 43 1.30 -3.98 -2.85
N TYR A 44 1.19 -4.21 -4.16
CA TYR A 44 1.40 -3.19 -5.19
C TYR A 44 0.20 -2.24 -5.25
N LEU A 45 -1.02 -2.76 -5.13
CA LEU A 45 -2.24 -1.95 -5.07
C LEU A 45 -2.22 -1.03 -3.84
N THR A 46 -1.89 -1.56 -2.66
CA THR A 46 -1.77 -0.72 -1.46
C THR A 46 -0.65 0.31 -1.59
N ALA A 47 0.48 -0.02 -2.22
CA ALA A 47 1.56 0.94 -2.50
C ALA A 47 1.09 2.10 -3.38
N ILE A 48 0.40 1.81 -4.48
CA ILE A 48 -0.12 2.83 -5.41
C ILE A 48 -1.16 3.70 -4.71
N ILE A 49 -2.09 3.08 -3.97
CA ILE A 49 -3.13 3.81 -3.24
C ILE A 49 -2.50 4.75 -2.22
N LEU A 50 -1.55 4.28 -1.40
CA LEU A 50 -0.90 5.11 -0.38
C LEU A 50 -0.05 6.22 -0.99
N ALA A 51 0.62 5.96 -2.11
CA ALA A 51 1.41 6.95 -2.86
C ALA A 51 0.58 8.11 -3.38
N ILE A 52 -0.71 7.89 -3.68
CA ILE A 52 -1.65 8.93 -4.11
C ILE A 52 -2.35 9.57 -2.89
N LEU A 53 -2.72 8.77 -1.89
CA LEU A 53 -3.48 9.23 -0.74
C LEU A 53 -2.67 10.15 0.18
N LEU A 54 -1.40 9.82 0.46
CA LEU A 54 -0.49 10.61 1.31
C LEU A 54 -0.35 12.07 0.86
N PRO A 55 -0.02 12.38 -0.41
CA PRO A 55 0.10 13.77 -0.87
C PRO A 55 -1.25 14.49 -0.89
N VAL A 56 -2.37 13.78 -1.12
CA VAL A 56 -3.71 14.38 -1.06
C VAL A 56 -4.06 14.77 0.37
N ILE A 57 -3.78 13.91 1.34
CA ILE A 57 -4.00 14.18 2.77
C ILE A 57 -3.08 15.32 3.24
N ASP A 58 -1.80 15.32 2.87
CA ASP A 58 -0.87 16.41 3.22
C ASP A 58 -1.33 17.77 2.67
N LYS A 59 -1.84 17.78 1.43
CA LYS A 59 -2.38 18.99 0.82
C LYS A 59 -3.62 19.49 1.57
N LYS A 60 -4.52 18.58 1.97
CA LYS A 60 -5.72 18.92 2.75
C LYS A 60 -5.38 19.44 4.15
N ASN A 61 -4.41 18.82 4.83
CA ASN A 61 -4.00 19.21 6.18
C ASN A 61 -3.31 20.58 6.26
N ARG A 62 -2.78 21.10 5.14
CA ARG A 62 -2.20 22.45 5.07
C ARG A 62 -3.21 23.56 4.77
N GLN A 63 -4.40 23.21 4.26
CA GLN A 63 -5.46 24.18 3.95
C GLN A 63 -6.40 24.44 5.12
N ASN A 64 -6.27 23.67 6.20
CA ASN A 64 -7.01 23.80 7.44
C ASN A 64 -6.08 24.35 8.53
#